data_AF-A0A1T5KRJ4-F1
#
_entry.id   AF-A0A1T5KRJ4-F1
#
_cell.length_a   1.000
_cell.length_b   1.000
_cell.length_c   1.000
_cell.angle_alpha   90.00
_cell.angle_beta   90.00
_cell.angle_gamma   90.00
#
_symmetry.space_group_name_H-M   'P 1'
#
loop_
_entity.id
_entity.type
_entity.pdbx_description
1 polymer ?
#
loop_
_entity_poly.entity_id
_entity_poly.type
_entity_poly.pdbx_seq_one_letter_code
_entity_poly.pdbx_strand_id
1 'polypeptide(L)'
;MERKQFLKSLGMSSLIAPLIVACSKDDDATPVPSITSFTATSGAVGDTVIISGANFSATTTNNTVTFNGTTATVTAATTTQLTVTVPSGASTGKIAVTVNGQTGTSSGDFTVTTSSSTADLAITSFTSSGSAGSSIVITGTGFSTTPASNTVTINGVVATVVSATATQLVVTVPSGATSGVVAVTVNGVTVTSATSFTVTTASGSCSTTDAETEGPFPTKSPSTLVKTDIRSDRTGVAFTITITIQNKNNSCAALEGAYVDIWHCDKDGYYSEYGGTSMQTVDYTAVHFLRGRQVTNSDGQVSFVSIFPGWYQSRATHIHVHIYNASGSSLLVTQIGFPESSNSAVVLVNASTANGYTKGMSGYTYNASDSVFTDSIDNEIATVTGTVADGYALTHTIVVSA
;
A
#
# COMPACT_ATOMS: atom_id res chain seq x y z
N MET A 1 -61.01 -46.79 -82.51
CA MET A 1 -60.52 -45.62 -83.28
C MET A 1 -60.69 -44.39 -82.42
N GLU A 2 -59.64 -43.55 -82.38
CA GLU A 2 -59.41 -42.27 -81.66
C GLU A 2 -60.63 -41.35 -81.39
N ARG A 3 -60.69 -40.38 -80.44
CA ARG A 3 -59.70 -39.58 -79.67
C ARG A 3 -60.44 -38.75 -78.57
N LYS A 4 -59.76 -38.48 -77.42
CA LYS A 4 -59.63 -37.25 -76.57
C LYS A 4 -60.79 -36.20 -76.48
N GLN A 5 -61.04 -35.38 -75.43
CA GLN A 5 -60.45 -35.05 -74.10
C GLN A 5 -61.37 -34.05 -73.34
N PHE A 6 -61.38 -34.11 -72.00
CA PHE A 6 -61.21 -33.03 -70.97
C PHE A 6 -62.11 -31.74 -70.85
N LEU A 7 -62.86 -31.68 -69.72
CA LEU A 7 -62.87 -30.71 -68.58
C LEU A 7 -63.56 -29.31 -68.53
N LYS A 8 -64.15 -29.07 -67.32
CA LYS A 8 -64.39 -27.84 -66.50
C LYS A 8 -65.59 -26.95 -66.89
N SER A 9 -66.33 -26.26 -66.01
CA SER A 9 -66.45 -26.08 -64.54
C SER A 9 -67.53 -24.99 -64.33
N LEU A 10 -68.40 -25.07 -63.31
CA LEU A 10 -68.92 -23.90 -62.57
C LEU A 10 -69.59 -24.34 -61.25
N GLY A 11 -69.20 -23.75 -60.12
CA GLY A 11 -69.67 -24.10 -58.77
C GLY A 11 -69.98 -22.85 -57.93
N MET A 12 -71.06 -22.95 -57.16
CA MET A 12 -71.84 -21.92 -56.48
C MET A 12 -71.18 -21.34 -55.21
N SER A 13 -71.45 -20.07 -54.93
CA SER A 13 -70.96 -19.23 -53.81
C SER A 13 -71.69 -19.48 -52.48
N SER A 14 -70.96 -19.56 -51.35
CA SER A 14 -71.47 -19.46 -49.98
C SER A 14 -70.43 -18.79 -49.07
N LEU A 15 -70.85 -17.78 -48.30
CA LEU A 15 -70.03 -16.96 -47.40
C LEU A 15 -69.52 -17.78 -46.19
N ILE A 16 -68.21 -17.73 -45.93
CA ILE A 16 -67.55 -18.26 -44.73
C ILE A 16 -66.88 -17.09 -43.99
N ALA A 17 -67.25 -16.87 -42.73
CA ALA A 17 -66.59 -15.92 -41.82
C ALA A 17 -65.30 -16.53 -41.24
N PRO A 18 -64.19 -15.77 -41.13
CA PRO A 18 -62.96 -16.29 -40.55
C PRO A 18 -63.02 -16.27 -39.02
N LEU A 19 -62.85 -17.46 -38.41
CA LEU A 19 -62.61 -17.63 -36.99
C LEU A 19 -61.15 -17.23 -36.69
N ILE A 20 -60.97 -16.05 -36.08
CA ILE A 20 -59.67 -15.62 -35.56
C ILE A 20 -59.37 -16.49 -34.34
N VAL A 21 -58.43 -17.42 -34.46
CA VAL A 21 -57.82 -18.10 -33.31
C VAL A 21 -56.95 -17.07 -32.60
N ALA A 22 -57.51 -16.42 -31.58
CA ALA A 22 -56.72 -15.72 -30.59
C ALA A 22 -56.03 -16.79 -29.72
N CYS A 23 -54.71 -16.90 -29.82
CA CYS A 23 -53.94 -17.59 -28.80
C CYS A 23 -54.14 -16.81 -27.50
N SER A 24 -54.88 -17.38 -26.54
CA SER A 24 -54.70 -17.01 -25.14
C SER A 24 -53.25 -17.31 -24.81
N LYS A 25 -52.42 -16.26 -24.67
CA LYS A 25 -51.22 -16.40 -23.86
C LYS A 25 -51.75 -16.75 -22.48
N ASP A 26 -51.54 -18.00 -22.04
CA ASP A 26 -51.60 -18.30 -20.62
C ASP A 26 -50.53 -17.42 -19.99
N ASP A 27 -50.97 -16.32 -19.35
CA ASP A 27 -50.13 -15.50 -18.49
C ASP A 27 -49.75 -16.38 -17.30
N ASP A 28 -48.70 -17.20 -17.49
CA ASP A 28 -48.10 -17.99 -16.44
C ASP A 28 -47.52 -16.98 -15.44
N ALA A 29 -48.29 -16.74 -14.37
CA ALA A 29 -47.98 -15.70 -13.41
C ALA A 29 -46.59 -15.97 -12.83
N THR A 30 -45.62 -15.12 -13.16
CA THR A 30 -44.24 -15.29 -12.70
C THR A 30 -44.23 -15.43 -11.17
N PRO A 31 -43.66 -16.52 -10.63
CA PRO A 31 -43.80 -16.83 -9.22
C PRO A 31 -43.13 -15.75 -8.37
N VAL A 32 -43.87 -15.25 -7.37
CA VAL A 32 -43.38 -14.21 -6.48
C VAL A 32 -42.33 -14.81 -5.53
N PRO A 33 -41.16 -14.16 -5.33
CA PRO A 33 -40.21 -14.53 -4.29
C PRO A 33 -40.88 -14.62 -2.92
N SER A 34 -40.57 -15.66 -2.15
CA SER A 34 -41.05 -15.77 -0.76
C SER A 34 -39.87 -15.84 0.20
N ILE A 35 -39.96 -15.14 1.32
CA ILE A 35 -38.94 -15.16 2.38
C ILE A 35 -39.53 -15.91 3.57
N THR A 36 -38.97 -17.06 3.90
CA THR A 36 -39.43 -17.90 5.01
C THR A 36 -38.70 -17.55 6.31
N SER A 37 -37.40 -17.23 6.23
CA SER A 37 -36.59 -16.80 7.37
C SER A 37 -35.33 -16.06 6.92
N PHE A 38 -34.65 -15.41 7.86
CA PHE A 38 -33.32 -14.85 7.64
C PHE A 38 -32.48 -14.95 8.92
N THR A 39 -31.17 -15.11 8.76
CA THR A 39 -30.19 -15.27 9.84
C THR A 39 -28.90 -14.55 9.46
N ALA A 40 -28.34 -13.64 10.27
CA ALA A 40 -28.83 -13.19 11.58
C ALA A 40 -30.12 -12.33 11.46
N THR A 41 -30.87 -12.21 12.57
CA THR A 41 -32.04 -11.32 12.66
C THR A 41 -31.68 -9.88 13.02
N SER A 42 -30.42 -9.63 13.35
CA SER A 42 -29.84 -8.33 13.62
C SER A 42 -28.36 -8.28 13.23
N GLY A 43 -27.84 -7.09 12.88
CA GLY A 43 -26.42 -6.91 12.54
C GLY A 43 -26.08 -5.49 12.11
N ALA A 44 -24.78 -5.17 12.14
CA ALA A 44 -24.23 -3.87 11.73
C ALA A 44 -23.97 -3.82 10.23
N VAL A 45 -23.69 -2.63 9.70
CA VAL A 45 -23.27 -2.45 8.30
C VAL A 45 -22.04 -3.32 8.01
N GLY A 46 -22.09 -4.11 6.94
CA GLY A 46 -21.05 -5.07 6.56
C GLY A 46 -21.27 -6.50 7.05
N ASP A 47 -22.14 -6.73 8.03
CA ASP A 47 -22.45 -8.08 8.52
C ASP A 47 -23.12 -8.93 7.44
N THR A 48 -22.92 -10.24 7.50
CA THR A 48 -23.54 -11.19 6.58
C THR A 48 -24.92 -11.62 7.06
N VAL A 49 -25.89 -11.62 6.16
CA VAL A 49 -27.24 -12.13 6.38
C VAL A 49 -27.57 -13.19 5.32
N ILE A 50 -28.04 -14.34 5.78
CA ILE A 50 -28.53 -15.46 4.99
C ILE A 50 -30.06 -15.38 4.97
N ILE A 51 -30.65 -15.27 3.79
CA ILE A 51 -32.09 -15.19 3.57
C ILE A 51 -32.53 -16.54 2.99
N SER A 52 -33.49 -17.22 3.64
CA SER A 52 -34.07 -18.48 3.17
C SER A 52 -35.47 -18.25 2.63
N GLY A 53 -35.84 -18.97 1.57
CA GLY A 53 -37.07 -18.71 0.84
C GLY A 53 -37.32 -19.62 -0.35
N ALA A 54 -38.13 -19.15 -1.30
CA ALA A 54 -38.38 -19.81 -2.57
C ALA A 54 -38.50 -18.78 -3.71
N ASN A 55 -38.39 -19.27 -4.94
CA ASN A 55 -38.49 -18.50 -6.19
C ASN A 55 -37.43 -17.39 -6.33
N PHE A 56 -36.25 -17.60 -5.74
CA PHE A 56 -35.09 -16.76 -5.99
C PHE A 56 -34.41 -17.14 -7.31
N SER A 57 -33.62 -16.24 -7.89
CA SER A 57 -32.77 -16.58 -9.02
C SER A 57 -31.47 -17.21 -8.53
N ALA A 58 -31.00 -18.28 -9.17
CA ALA A 58 -29.66 -18.83 -8.92
C ALA A 58 -28.53 -17.89 -9.39
N THR A 59 -28.85 -16.83 -10.13
CA THR A 59 -27.88 -15.79 -10.56
C THR A 59 -27.96 -14.59 -9.63
N THR A 60 -26.85 -14.24 -8.97
CA THR A 60 -26.80 -13.16 -7.97
C THR A 60 -27.33 -11.82 -8.48
N THR A 61 -26.93 -11.41 -9.69
CA THR A 61 -27.32 -10.13 -10.30
C THR A 61 -28.81 -10.01 -10.64
N ASN A 62 -29.54 -11.14 -10.67
CA ASN A 62 -30.97 -11.15 -10.96
C ASN A 62 -31.83 -11.02 -9.68
N ASN A 63 -31.20 -10.98 -8.51
CA ASN A 63 -31.87 -10.74 -7.23
C ASN A 63 -31.53 -9.33 -6.75
N THR A 64 -32.55 -8.47 -6.60
CA THR A 64 -32.38 -7.20 -5.89
C THR A 64 -32.86 -7.36 -4.46
N VAL A 65 -31.96 -7.26 -3.49
CA VAL A 65 -32.28 -7.35 -2.06
C VAL A 65 -32.17 -5.97 -1.43
N THR A 66 -33.16 -5.58 -0.62
CA THR A 66 -33.12 -4.32 0.13
C THR A 66 -33.40 -4.54 1.61
N PHE A 67 -32.75 -3.74 2.47
CA PHE A 67 -33.02 -3.61 3.90
C PHE A 67 -33.76 -2.29 4.12
N ASN A 68 -35.07 -2.36 4.38
CA ASN A 68 -35.95 -1.20 4.49
C ASN A 68 -35.78 -0.17 3.35
N GLY A 69 -35.66 -0.67 2.11
CA GLY A 69 -35.46 0.17 0.92
C GLY A 69 -34.00 0.47 0.54
N THR A 70 -33.01 0.13 1.39
CA THR A 70 -31.58 0.30 1.06
C THR A 70 -31.04 -0.95 0.37
N THR A 71 -30.53 -0.84 -0.85
CA THR A 71 -30.04 -1.98 -1.64
C THR A 71 -28.78 -2.63 -1.06
N ALA A 72 -28.83 -3.94 -0.86
CA ALA A 72 -27.74 -4.79 -0.39
C ALA A 72 -26.96 -5.41 -1.54
N THR A 73 -25.72 -5.83 -1.25
CA THR A 73 -24.93 -6.66 -2.17
C THR A 73 -25.27 -8.14 -1.96
N VAL A 74 -25.63 -8.84 -3.03
CA VAL A 74 -25.86 -10.30 -3.02
C VAL A 74 -24.55 -11.01 -3.37
N THR A 75 -23.99 -11.76 -2.43
CA THR A 75 -22.69 -12.43 -2.57
C THR A 75 -22.82 -13.90 -2.98
N ALA A 76 -23.95 -14.54 -2.71
CA ALA A 76 -24.27 -15.89 -3.18
C ALA A 76 -25.78 -16.06 -3.38
N ALA A 77 -26.18 -16.91 -4.33
CA ALA A 77 -27.59 -17.15 -4.64
C ALA A 77 -27.86 -18.60 -5.07
N THR A 78 -28.96 -19.15 -4.57
CA THR A 78 -29.64 -20.37 -5.05
C THR A 78 -31.13 -20.05 -5.20
N THR A 79 -31.93 -20.99 -5.69
CA THR A 79 -33.39 -20.79 -5.81
C THR A 79 -34.13 -20.71 -4.46
N THR A 80 -33.46 -21.04 -3.36
CA THR A 80 -34.05 -21.09 -2.00
C THR A 80 -33.24 -20.35 -0.95
N GLN A 81 -32.07 -19.81 -1.28
CA GLN A 81 -31.22 -19.08 -0.35
C GLN A 81 -30.45 -17.96 -1.02
N LEU A 82 -30.32 -16.82 -0.34
CA LEU A 82 -29.42 -15.73 -0.71
C LEU A 82 -28.47 -15.41 0.46
N THR A 83 -27.22 -15.11 0.15
CA THR A 83 -26.27 -14.52 1.10
C THR A 83 -26.05 -13.06 0.70
N VAL A 84 -26.23 -12.15 1.65
CA VAL A 84 -26.10 -10.70 1.43
C VAL A 84 -25.28 -10.05 2.52
N THR A 85 -24.75 -8.86 2.25
CA THR A 85 -24.14 -7.99 3.27
C THR A 85 -25.09 -6.84 3.63
N VAL A 86 -25.17 -6.48 4.92
CA VAL A 86 -25.96 -5.32 5.38
C VAL A 86 -25.37 -4.06 4.76
N PRO A 87 -26.13 -3.30 3.95
CA PRO A 87 -25.59 -2.17 3.20
C PRO A 87 -25.37 -0.94 4.07
N SER A 88 -24.49 -0.04 3.61
CA SER A 88 -24.37 1.29 4.20
C SER A 88 -25.68 2.07 4.06
N GLY A 89 -26.10 2.74 5.13
CA GLY A 89 -27.38 3.45 5.18
C GLY A 89 -28.60 2.57 5.49
N ALA A 90 -28.42 1.26 5.73
CA ALA A 90 -29.51 0.40 6.16
C ALA A 90 -30.14 0.90 7.47
N SER A 91 -31.47 0.77 7.57
CA SER A 91 -32.25 1.04 8.77
C SER A 91 -33.07 -0.19 9.18
N THR A 92 -33.42 -0.32 10.46
CA THR A 92 -34.29 -1.40 10.95
C THR A 92 -35.62 -1.43 10.20
N GLY A 93 -36.00 -2.61 9.69
CA GLY A 93 -37.22 -2.81 8.93
C GLY A 93 -37.21 -4.12 8.14
N LYS A 94 -38.15 -4.25 7.21
CA LYS A 94 -38.30 -5.48 6.42
C LYS A 94 -37.16 -5.66 5.42
N ILE A 95 -36.85 -6.93 5.13
CA ILE A 95 -36.05 -7.30 3.97
C ILE A 95 -37.00 -7.55 2.80
N ALA A 96 -36.69 -6.98 1.63
CA ALA A 96 -37.43 -7.26 0.40
C ALA A 96 -36.49 -7.86 -0.65
N VAL A 97 -36.97 -8.90 -1.35
CA VAL A 97 -36.27 -9.56 -2.46
C VAL A 97 -37.12 -9.39 -3.72
N THR A 98 -36.56 -8.75 -4.74
CA THR A 98 -37.17 -8.57 -6.06
C THR A 98 -36.49 -9.47 -7.08
N VAL A 99 -37.27 -10.27 -7.80
CA VAL A 99 -36.81 -11.12 -8.91
C VAL A 99 -37.79 -10.96 -10.07
N ASN A 100 -37.29 -10.66 -11.26
CA ASN A 100 -38.11 -10.46 -12.47
C ASN A 100 -39.29 -9.48 -12.30
N GLY A 101 -39.11 -8.42 -11.50
CA GLY A 101 -40.15 -7.42 -11.21
C GLY A 101 -41.13 -7.81 -10.09
N GLN A 102 -41.10 -9.05 -9.61
CA GLN A 102 -41.94 -9.51 -8.50
C GLN A 102 -41.20 -9.36 -7.16
N THR A 103 -41.89 -8.86 -6.13
CA THR A 103 -41.27 -8.57 -4.82
C THR A 103 -41.89 -9.40 -3.71
N GLY A 104 -41.05 -10.09 -2.96
CA GLY A 104 -41.39 -10.73 -1.68
C GLY A 104 -40.79 -9.96 -0.50
N THR A 105 -41.52 -9.88 0.60
CA THR A 105 -41.08 -9.18 1.82
C THR A 105 -41.06 -10.15 3.00
N SER A 106 -40.08 -9.99 3.90
CA SER A 106 -39.95 -10.81 5.09
C SER A 106 -41.13 -10.62 6.06
N SER A 107 -41.45 -11.64 6.84
CA SER A 107 -42.48 -11.54 7.88
C SER A 107 -42.01 -10.72 9.09
N GLY A 108 -40.74 -10.87 9.49
CA GLY A 108 -40.08 -10.13 10.57
C GLY A 108 -39.23 -8.96 10.07
N ASP A 109 -38.89 -8.05 10.97
CA ASP A 109 -37.94 -6.96 10.72
C ASP A 109 -36.51 -7.47 10.97
N PHE A 110 -35.57 -7.07 10.12
CA PHE A 110 -34.16 -7.13 10.44
C PHE A 110 -33.81 -5.91 11.28
N THR A 111 -33.22 -6.15 12.46
CA THR A 111 -32.79 -5.06 13.35
C THR A 111 -31.38 -4.64 12.96
N VAL A 112 -31.24 -3.47 12.33
CA VAL A 112 -29.91 -2.91 12.09
C VAL A 112 -29.34 -2.48 13.43
N THR A 113 -28.28 -3.15 13.87
CA THR A 113 -27.53 -2.72 15.05
C THR A 113 -26.65 -1.57 14.61
N THR A 114 -27.21 -0.37 14.67
CA THR A 114 -26.44 0.85 14.54
C THR A 114 -25.46 0.90 15.72
N SER A 115 -24.19 0.59 15.48
CA SER A 115 -23.15 1.10 16.36
C SER A 115 -23.12 2.61 16.15
N SER A 116 -23.48 3.35 17.20
CA SER A 116 -23.43 4.81 17.32
C SER A 116 -24.70 5.55 16.86
N SER A 117 -25.49 5.96 17.85
CA SER A 117 -26.24 7.21 17.77
C SER A 117 -25.23 8.36 17.90
N THR A 118 -25.45 9.46 17.18
CA THR A 118 -24.65 10.69 17.26
C THR A 118 -24.59 11.33 18.65
N ALA A 119 -25.35 10.82 19.63
CA ALA A 119 -25.35 11.27 21.03
C ALA A 119 -24.26 10.60 21.90
N ASP A 120 -23.54 9.60 21.40
CA ASP A 120 -22.58 8.81 22.17
C ASP A 120 -21.15 8.84 21.62
N LEU A 121 -20.83 9.73 20.67
CA LEU A 121 -19.43 9.92 20.30
C LEU A 121 -18.75 10.69 21.44
N ALA A 122 -17.76 10.09 22.10
CA ALA A 122 -17.02 10.75 23.17
C ALA A 122 -15.59 10.21 23.25
N ILE A 123 -14.66 11.07 23.64
CA ILE A 123 -13.31 10.68 24.08
C ILE A 123 -13.33 10.68 25.62
N THR A 124 -13.13 9.53 26.23
CA THR A 124 -13.11 9.39 27.70
C THR A 124 -11.68 9.47 28.23
N SER A 125 -10.71 8.91 27.52
CA SER A 125 -9.30 9.02 27.85
C SER A 125 -8.43 8.78 26.62
N PHE A 126 -7.16 9.13 26.71
CA PHE A 126 -6.17 8.86 25.69
C PHE A 126 -4.78 8.80 26.32
N THR A 127 -3.82 8.15 25.66
CA THR A 127 -2.40 8.24 26.04
C THR A 127 -1.98 9.71 25.99
N SER A 128 -1.60 10.30 27.12
CA SER A 128 -1.46 11.76 27.27
C SER A 128 -0.25 12.37 26.56
N SER A 129 0.72 11.55 26.15
CA SER A 129 1.92 12.02 25.46
C SER A 129 2.55 10.94 24.58
N GLY A 130 3.34 11.37 23.60
CA GLY A 130 4.05 10.50 22.67
C GLY A 130 4.78 11.29 21.59
N SER A 131 5.82 10.69 21.03
CA SER A 131 6.59 11.26 19.92
C SER A 131 5.99 10.87 18.57
N ALA A 132 6.35 11.61 17.51
CA ALA A 132 6.02 11.20 16.14
C ALA A 132 6.42 9.73 15.89
N GLY A 133 5.58 8.99 15.19
CA GLY A 133 5.74 7.55 14.92
C GLY A 133 5.32 6.62 16.08
N SER A 134 5.13 7.13 17.30
CA SER A 134 4.63 6.30 18.40
C SER A 134 3.13 5.98 18.24
N SER A 135 2.72 4.79 18.69
CA SER A 135 1.31 4.43 18.78
C SER A 135 0.70 4.93 20.08
N ILE A 136 -0.44 5.60 19.99
CA ILE A 136 -1.23 6.05 21.14
C ILE A 136 -2.61 5.41 21.10
N VAL A 137 -3.21 5.25 22.28
CA VAL A 137 -4.55 4.67 22.43
C VAL A 137 -5.53 5.77 22.79
N ILE A 138 -6.66 5.82 22.10
CA ILE A 138 -7.79 6.70 22.40
C ILE A 138 -8.93 5.80 22.85
N THR A 139 -9.46 6.04 24.04
CA THR A 139 -10.62 5.32 24.59
C THR A 139 -11.83 6.25 24.62
N GLY A 140 -12.99 5.70 24.32
CA GLY A 140 -14.20 6.48 24.14
C GLY A 140 -15.44 5.63 23.92
N THR A 141 -16.44 6.25 23.33
CA THR A 141 -17.68 5.61 22.87
C THR A 141 -18.02 6.12 21.47
N GLY A 142 -18.86 5.38 20.76
CA GLY A 142 -19.38 5.79 19.46
C GLY A 142 -18.41 5.73 18.28
N PHE A 143 -17.24 5.11 18.43
CA PHE A 143 -16.27 4.92 17.34
C PHE A 143 -16.76 3.89 16.31
N SER A 144 -16.34 4.05 15.05
CA SER A 144 -16.59 3.03 14.03
C SER A 144 -15.62 1.86 14.22
N THR A 145 -16.09 0.62 14.10
CA THR A 145 -15.23 -0.57 14.08
C THR A 145 -14.39 -0.70 12.80
N THR A 146 -14.66 0.11 11.77
CA THR A 146 -13.85 0.19 10.56
C THR A 146 -12.82 1.32 10.70
N PRO A 147 -11.50 1.05 10.73
CA PRO A 147 -10.47 2.07 10.91
C PRO A 147 -10.60 3.27 9.95
N ALA A 148 -10.82 3.00 8.67
CA ALA A 148 -10.95 4.02 7.61
C ALA A 148 -12.16 4.96 7.77
N SER A 149 -13.13 4.59 8.62
CA SER A 149 -14.33 5.40 8.89
C SER A 149 -14.16 6.33 10.10
N ASN A 150 -13.00 6.30 10.76
CA ASN A 150 -12.64 7.23 11.83
C ASN A 150 -11.56 8.19 11.32
N THR A 151 -11.76 9.50 11.47
CA THR A 151 -10.69 10.48 11.23
C THR A 151 -10.20 10.99 12.58
N VAL A 152 -8.90 10.84 12.85
CA VAL A 152 -8.27 11.32 14.08
C VAL A 152 -7.27 12.42 13.74
N THR A 153 -7.27 13.50 14.51
CA THR A 153 -6.25 14.56 14.40
C THR A 153 -5.62 14.87 15.76
N ILE A 154 -4.34 15.23 15.76
CA ILE A 154 -3.61 15.76 16.91
C ILE A 154 -3.24 17.20 16.58
N ASN A 155 -3.83 18.15 17.29
CA ASN A 155 -3.73 19.58 17.03
C ASN A 155 -3.93 19.95 15.54
N GLY A 156 -4.89 19.31 14.89
CA GLY A 156 -5.22 19.53 13.47
C GLY A 156 -4.40 18.71 12.47
N VAL A 157 -3.34 18.02 12.87
CA VAL A 157 -2.57 17.11 11.99
C VAL A 157 -3.22 15.74 11.99
N VAL A 158 -3.55 15.20 10.82
CA VAL A 158 -4.22 13.89 10.67
C VAL A 158 -3.30 12.76 11.13
N ALA A 159 -3.79 11.94 12.05
CA ALA A 159 -3.13 10.73 12.55
C ALA A 159 -3.65 9.48 11.83
N THR A 160 -2.79 8.49 11.61
CA THR A 160 -3.18 7.22 10.99
C THR A 160 -3.88 6.33 12.00
N VAL A 161 -5.10 5.84 11.69
CA VAL A 161 -5.82 4.87 12.51
C VAL A 161 -5.38 3.45 12.17
N VAL A 162 -4.67 2.81 13.10
CA VAL A 162 -4.09 1.46 12.95
C VAL A 162 -5.12 0.37 13.22
N SER A 163 -5.94 0.54 14.26
CA SER A 163 -7.04 -0.37 14.60
C SER A 163 -8.18 0.35 15.28
N ALA A 164 -9.38 -0.22 15.18
CA ALA A 164 -10.59 0.38 15.71
C ALA A 164 -11.55 -0.66 16.30
N THR A 165 -12.11 -0.35 17.46
CA THR A 165 -13.27 -0.99 18.06
C THR A 165 -14.31 0.10 18.38
N ALA A 166 -15.49 -0.28 18.86
CA ALA A 166 -16.52 0.69 19.24
C ALA A 166 -16.09 1.64 20.39
N THR A 167 -15.06 1.28 21.16
CA THR A 167 -14.63 2.01 22.36
C THR A 167 -13.14 2.34 22.39
N GLN A 168 -12.37 1.89 21.39
CA GLN A 168 -10.93 2.12 21.35
C GLN A 168 -10.42 2.33 19.93
N LEU A 169 -9.57 3.34 19.73
CA LEU A 169 -8.77 3.53 18.53
C LEU A 169 -7.29 3.43 18.91
N VAL A 170 -6.51 2.73 18.09
CA VAL A 170 -5.04 2.82 18.13
C VAL A 170 -4.63 3.68 16.94
N VAL A 171 -3.87 4.74 17.20
CA VAL A 171 -3.40 5.66 16.15
C VAL A 171 -1.91 5.90 16.24
N THR A 172 -1.27 6.21 15.12
CA THR A 172 0.13 6.63 15.08
C THR A 172 0.21 8.15 15.11
N VAL A 173 1.04 8.70 16.01
CA VAL A 173 1.30 10.16 16.07
C VAL A 173 1.98 10.59 14.77
N PRO A 174 1.41 11.53 14.00
CA PRO A 174 1.96 11.91 12.71
C PRO A 174 3.25 12.71 12.84
N SER A 175 4.08 12.70 11.79
CA SER A 175 5.18 13.66 11.65
C SER A 175 4.64 15.10 11.67
N GLY A 176 5.38 16.01 12.28
CA GLY A 176 4.96 17.43 12.40
C GLY A 176 3.82 17.71 13.37
N ALA A 177 3.33 16.71 14.13
CA ALA A 177 2.36 16.96 15.21
C ALA A 177 2.92 17.96 16.23
N THR A 178 2.07 18.83 16.75
CA THR A 178 2.37 19.71 17.88
C THR A 178 1.42 19.42 19.04
N SER A 179 1.82 19.75 20.27
CA SER A 179 0.96 19.55 21.44
C SER A 179 -0.36 20.31 21.30
N GLY A 180 -1.47 19.65 21.61
CA GLY A 180 -2.80 20.21 21.47
C GLY A 180 -3.90 19.16 21.62
N VAL A 181 -5.13 19.51 21.29
CA VAL A 181 -6.28 18.60 21.47
C VAL A 181 -6.24 17.43 20.48
N VAL A 182 -6.75 16.28 20.92
CA VAL A 182 -7.05 15.15 20.03
C VAL A 182 -8.49 15.31 19.57
N ALA A 183 -8.76 15.25 18.27
CA ALA A 183 -10.11 15.24 17.73
C ALA A 183 -10.41 13.94 16.99
N VAL A 184 -11.58 13.36 17.26
CA VAL A 184 -12.09 12.17 16.56
C VAL A 184 -13.35 12.57 15.80
N THR A 185 -13.40 12.27 14.51
CA THR A 185 -14.56 12.49 13.64
C THR A 185 -15.09 11.17 13.11
N VAL A 186 -16.39 10.92 13.31
CA VAL A 186 -17.11 9.75 12.81
C VAL A 186 -18.42 10.23 12.20
N ASN A 187 -18.71 9.82 10.96
CA ASN A 187 -19.94 10.20 10.24
C ASN A 187 -20.23 11.73 10.24
N GLY A 188 -19.17 12.55 10.14
CA GLY A 188 -19.29 14.01 10.12
C GLY A 188 -19.49 14.68 11.49
N VAL A 189 -19.53 13.91 12.58
CA VAL A 189 -19.57 14.44 13.95
C VAL A 189 -18.16 14.41 14.54
N THR A 190 -17.70 15.53 15.10
CA THR A 190 -16.38 15.66 15.71
C THR A 190 -16.49 15.88 17.21
N VAL A 191 -15.67 15.17 17.98
CA VAL A 191 -15.43 15.44 19.40
C VAL A 191 -13.95 15.70 19.65
N THR A 192 -13.68 16.55 20.65
CA THR A 192 -12.32 16.91 21.05
C THR A 192 -12.05 16.48 22.49
N SER A 193 -10.81 16.09 22.78
CA SER A 193 -10.37 15.76 24.13
C SER A 193 -10.45 16.97 25.06
N ALA A 194 -10.76 16.73 26.34
CA ALA A 194 -10.83 17.78 27.36
C ALA A 194 -9.45 18.35 27.72
N THR A 195 -8.40 17.55 27.57
CA THR A 195 -7.01 17.93 27.82
C THR A 195 -6.19 17.83 26.54
N SER A 196 -5.04 18.51 26.52
CA SER A 196 -4.11 18.44 25.39
C SER A 196 -3.27 17.17 25.46
N PHE A 197 -3.04 16.56 24.31
CA PHE A 197 -1.94 15.64 24.08
C PHE A 197 -0.62 16.41 24.07
N THR A 198 0.38 15.89 24.79
CA THR A 198 1.72 16.43 24.78
C THR A 198 2.54 15.68 23.74
N VAL A 199 2.84 16.33 22.62
CA VAL A 199 3.84 15.80 21.70
C VAL A 199 5.18 15.89 22.40
N THR A 200 5.74 14.74 22.75
CA THR A 200 7.11 14.67 23.24
C THR A 200 8.02 14.65 22.03
N THR A 201 9.01 15.52 21.99
CA THR A 201 10.17 15.23 21.14
C THR A 201 10.75 13.94 21.67
N ALA A 202 10.84 12.89 20.85
CA ALA A 202 11.71 11.78 21.18
C ALA A 202 13.06 12.41 21.49
N SER A 203 13.54 12.31 22.73
CA SER A 203 14.85 12.82 23.10
C SER A 203 15.90 11.86 22.57
N GLY A 204 15.95 11.71 21.24
CA GLY A 204 17.09 11.13 20.56
C GLY A 204 18.20 12.15 20.59
N SER A 205 19.29 11.84 21.28
CA SER A 205 20.57 12.47 20.99
C SER A 205 21.32 11.58 20.02
N CYS A 206 21.72 12.11 18.88
CA CYS A 206 22.55 11.47 17.86
C CYS A 206 23.69 12.42 17.49
N SER A 207 24.80 11.84 17.06
CA SER A 207 25.86 12.54 16.34
C SER A 207 25.50 12.60 14.86
N THR A 208 26.04 13.61 14.15
CA THR A 208 26.07 13.56 12.69
C THR A 208 26.85 12.33 12.25
N THR A 209 26.40 11.68 11.19
CA THR A 209 27.22 10.69 10.48
C THR A 209 28.49 11.36 9.98
N ASP A 210 29.57 10.59 9.95
CA ASP A 210 30.88 11.05 9.49
C ASP A 210 30.81 11.49 8.02
N ALA A 211 31.64 12.47 7.67
CA ALA A 211 31.64 13.08 6.35
C ALA A 211 32.78 12.52 5.53
N GLU A 212 32.47 11.97 4.36
CA GLU A 212 33.44 11.33 3.49
C GLU A 212 33.63 12.05 2.17
N THR A 213 34.71 11.68 1.48
CA THR A 213 34.98 12.18 0.13
C THR A 213 33.87 11.75 -0.85
N GLU A 214 33.52 12.66 -1.76
CA GLU A 214 32.69 12.35 -2.92
C GLU A 214 33.38 11.31 -3.84
N GLY A 215 34.70 11.21 -3.75
CA GLY A 215 35.51 10.34 -4.58
C GLY A 215 35.59 10.83 -6.04
N PRO A 216 36.28 10.07 -6.89
CA PRO A 216 36.58 10.50 -8.26
C PRO A 216 35.42 10.34 -9.26
N PHE A 217 34.30 9.72 -8.84
CA PHE A 217 33.21 9.33 -9.74
C PHE A 217 31.81 9.84 -9.34
N PRO A 218 31.66 11.12 -8.92
CA PRO A 218 30.36 11.66 -8.53
C PRO A 218 29.34 11.60 -9.64
N THR A 219 28.06 11.72 -9.31
CA THR A 219 27.03 11.80 -10.35
C THR A 219 27.02 13.20 -10.96
N LYS A 220 27.24 13.31 -12.27
CA LYS A 220 27.42 14.62 -12.94
C LYS A 220 26.16 15.48 -12.96
N SER A 221 24.98 14.87 -13.03
CA SER A 221 23.69 15.57 -13.09
C SER A 221 22.61 14.80 -12.33
N PRO A 222 22.66 14.75 -10.99
CA PRO A 222 21.81 13.84 -10.22
C PRO A 222 20.30 14.14 -10.35
N SER A 223 19.93 15.40 -10.56
CA SER A 223 18.55 15.82 -10.77
C SER A 223 17.87 15.21 -12.00
N THR A 224 18.62 14.69 -12.97
CA THR A 224 18.07 13.99 -14.15
C THR A 224 17.86 12.50 -13.90
N LEU A 225 18.28 11.98 -12.73
CA LEU A 225 18.30 10.56 -12.40
C LEU A 225 17.34 10.23 -11.24
N VAL A 226 16.17 10.86 -11.18
CA VAL A 226 15.13 10.56 -10.19
C VAL A 226 14.45 9.23 -10.55
N LYS A 227 14.93 8.12 -10.01
CA LYS A 227 14.46 6.76 -10.34
C LYS A 227 14.71 5.78 -9.19
N THR A 228 13.80 4.82 -9.03
CA THR A 228 13.89 3.79 -7.97
C THR A 228 14.77 2.62 -8.42
N ASP A 229 14.58 2.11 -9.64
CA ASP A 229 15.45 1.08 -10.21
C ASP A 229 16.65 1.73 -10.91
N ILE A 230 17.84 1.50 -10.36
CA ILE A 230 19.09 2.07 -10.86
C ILE A 230 19.93 1.06 -11.63
N ARG A 231 19.49 -0.20 -11.76
CA ARG A 231 20.31 -1.29 -12.36
C ARG A 231 20.65 -1.05 -13.82
N SER A 232 19.72 -0.48 -14.57
CA SER A 232 19.81 -0.35 -16.03
C SER A 232 20.08 -1.72 -16.68
N ASP A 233 21.28 -1.92 -17.25
CA ASP A 233 21.72 -3.13 -17.94
C ASP A 233 22.66 -3.99 -17.09
N ARG A 234 22.95 -3.58 -15.85
CA ARG A 234 23.96 -4.24 -15.01
C ARG A 234 23.46 -5.57 -14.49
N THR A 235 24.32 -6.58 -14.60
CA THR A 235 24.15 -7.88 -13.96
C THR A 235 24.86 -7.90 -12.60
N GLY A 236 24.31 -8.67 -11.66
CA GLY A 236 24.83 -8.80 -10.31
C GLY A 236 23.80 -9.43 -9.37
N VAL A 237 24.22 -9.70 -8.14
CA VAL A 237 23.28 -10.19 -7.11
C VAL A 237 22.25 -9.10 -6.81
N ALA A 238 20.96 -9.44 -6.86
CA ALA A 238 19.88 -8.48 -6.65
C ALA A 238 20.00 -7.80 -5.29
N PHE A 239 19.69 -6.49 -5.24
CA PHE A 239 19.91 -5.70 -4.04
C PHE A 239 18.85 -4.61 -3.88
N THR A 240 18.32 -4.47 -2.67
CA THR A 240 17.46 -3.33 -2.29
C THR A 240 18.17 -2.48 -1.24
N ILE A 241 18.06 -1.16 -1.39
CA ILE A 241 18.74 -0.19 -0.54
C ILE A 241 17.66 0.68 0.09
N THR A 242 17.60 0.74 1.42
CA THR A 242 16.78 1.69 2.15
C THR A 242 17.67 2.52 3.06
N ILE A 243 17.61 3.84 2.88
CA ILE A 243 18.38 4.79 3.68
C ILE A 243 17.40 5.71 4.42
N THR A 244 17.56 5.82 5.73
CA THR A 244 16.80 6.73 6.59
C THR A 244 17.65 7.95 6.90
N ILE A 245 17.13 9.15 6.62
CA ILE A 245 17.78 10.42 6.95
C ILE A 245 17.13 11.00 8.20
N GLN A 246 17.96 11.33 9.20
CA GLN A 246 17.53 11.98 10.44
C GLN A 246 18.17 13.36 10.59
N ASN A 247 17.48 14.28 11.25
CA ASN A 247 18.01 15.61 11.55
C ASN A 247 18.46 15.73 13.01
N LYS A 248 19.78 15.85 13.23
CA LYS A 248 20.39 16.12 14.54
C LYS A 248 19.79 17.34 15.24
N ASN A 249 19.53 18.42 14.50
CA ASN A 249 18.99 19.67 15.04
C ASN A 249 17.50 19.55 15.43
N ASN A 250 16.87 18.43 15.10
CA ASN A 250 15.48 18.11 15.42
C ASN A 250 15.37 16.78 16.17
N SER A 251 16.24 16.57 17.16
CA SER A 251 16.23 15.39 18.04
C SER A 251 16.25 14.05 17.29
N CYS A 252 16.98 14.00 16.17
CA CYS A 252 17.11 12.82 15.32
C CYS A 252 15.78 12.36 14.69
N ALA A 253 14.81 13.27 14.59
CA ALA A 253 13.58 13.01 13.85
C ALA A 253 13.90 12.76 12.37
N ALA A 254 13.05 11.97 11.73
CA ALA A 254 13.05 11.77 10.28
C ALA A 254 13.06 13.12 9.53
N LEU A 255 13.96 13.24 8.55
CA LEU A 255 14.04 14.41 7.69
C LEU A 255 13.30 14.14 6.38
N GLU A 256 12.06 14.61 6.28
CA GLU A 256 11.24 14.57 5.06
C GLU A 256 11.69 15.63 4.04
N GLY A 257 11.58 15.32 2.74
CA GLY A 257 11.83 16.28 1.66
C GLY A 257 13.30 16.52 1.30
N ALA A 258 14.24 15.78 1.90
CA ALA A 258 15.66 15.83 1.54
C ALA A 258 15.91 15.09 0.22
N TYR A 259 16.76 15.63 -0.64
CA TYR A 259 17.25 14.90 -1.82
C TYR A 259 18.41 14.00 -1.42
N VAL A 260 18.33 12.73 -1.79
CA VAL A 260 19.37 11.73 -1.54
C VAL A 260 19.85 11.16 -2.86
N ASP A 261 21.11 11.42 -3.19
CA ASP A 261 21.80 10.83 -4.32
C ASP A 261 22.63 9.66 -3.86
N ILE A 262 22.56 8.56 -4.62
CA ILE A 262 23.49 7.44 -4.46
C ILE A 262 24.18 7.08 -5.77
N TRP A 263 25.42 6.62 -5.66
CA TRP A 263 26.13 5.97 -6.75
C TRP A 263 27.10 4.91 -6.24
N HIS A 264 27.27 3.85 -7.03
CA HIS A 264 28.26 2.82 -6.73
C HIS A 264 28.75 2.15 -8.01
N CYS A 265 29.86 1.41 -7.90
CA CYS A 265 30.38 0.62 -9.02
C CYS A 265 29.55 -0.64 -9.27
N ASP A 266 29.62 -1.15 -10.49
CA ASP A 266 29.11 -2.48 -10.81
C ASP A 266 29.94 -3.58 -10.13
N LYS A 267 29.50 -4.84 -10.26
CA LYS A 267 30.15 -6.01 -9.63
C LYS A 267 31.63 -6.19 -9.99
N ASP A 268 32.10 -5.54 -11.06
CA ASP A 268 33.48 -5.63 -11.54
C ASP A 268 34.32 -4.38 -11.19
N GLY A 269 33.70 -3.39 -10.55
CA GLY A 269 34.36 -2.20 -10.03
C GLY A 269 34.32 -0.99 -10.96
N TYR A 270 33.41 -0.96 -11.94
CA TYR A 270 33.30 0.16 -12.88
C TYR A 270 32.14 1.09 -12.57
N TYR A 271 32.37 2.39 -12.78
CA TYR A 271 31.37 3.44 -12.64
C TYR A 271 30.87 3.88 -14.02
N SER A 272 29.56 4.11 -14.12
CA SER A 272 28.93 4.80 -15.25
C SER A 272 29.33 6.27 -15.28
N GLU A 273 29.17 6.97 -16.41
CA GLU A 273 29.59 8.36 -16.67
C GLU A 273 31.10 8.63 -16.79
N TYR A 274 31.94 7.61 -16.57
CA TYR A 274 33.40 7.73 -16.56
C TYR A 274 34.07 6.65 -17.41
N GLY A 275 35.33 6.89 -17.79
CA GLY A 275 36.15 5.93 -18.51
C GLY A 275 37.22 6.56 -19.37
N GLY A 276 38.06 5.73 -20.01
CA GLY A 276 39.21 6.20 -20.80
C GLY A 276 40.31 6.88 -19.96
N THR A 277 40.33 6.64 -18.65
CA THR A 277 41.32 7.21 -17.72
C THR A 277 42.22 6.12 -17.13
N SER A 278 43.29 6.51 -16.43
CA SER A 278 44.13 5.56 -15.68
C SER A 278 43.37 4.90 -14.51
N MET A 279 42.36 5.57 -13.93
CA MET A 279 41.55 5.02 -12.84
C MET A 279 40.47 4.06 -13.33
N GLN A 280 39.98 4.26 -14.55
CA GLN A 280 39.03 3.37 -15.21
C GLN A 280 39.26 3.43 -16.72
N THR A 281 39.82 2.35 -17.28
CA THR A 281 40.12 2.25 -18.70
C THR A 281 38.89 1.96 -19.55
N VAL A 282 37.93 1.18 -19.02
CA VAL A 282 36.66 0.88 -19.69
C VAL A 282 35.81 2.14 -19.82
N ASP A 283 35.33 2.42 -21.03
CA ASP A 283 34.56 3.63 -21.32
C ASP A 283 33.06 3.46 -21.12
N TYR A 284 32.55 4.07 -20.04
CA TYR A 284 31.12 4.16 -19.73
C TYR A 284 30.64 5.61 -19.67
N THR A 285 31.32 6.54 -20.34
CA THR A 285 30.97 7.97 -20.32
C THR A 285 29.57 8.30 -20.85
N ALA A 286 28.98 7.41 -21.65
CA ALA A 286 27.66 7.59 -22.27
C ALA A 286 26.48 6.92 -21.52
N VAL A 287 26.73 6.29 -20.37
CA VAL A 287 25.70 5.54 -19.61
C VAL A 287 25.59 6.02 -18.16
N HIS A 288 24.47 5.69 -17.50
CA HIS A 288 24.11 6.18 -16.16
C HIS A 288 23.58 5.08 -15.23
N PHE A 289 24.10 3.85 -15.36
CA PHE A 289 23.74 2.74 -14.46
C PHE A 289 24.21 3.01 -13.03
N LEU A 290 23.52 2.43 -12.04
CA LEU A 290 23.87 2.42 -10.62
C LEU A 290 24.05 3.83 -10.01
N ARG A 291 23.26 4.78 -10.53
CA ARG A 291 23.16 6.17 -10.06
C ARG A 291 21.68 6.51 -9.93
N GLY A 292 21.28 7.14 -8.83
CA GLY A 292 19.89 7.55 -8.63
C GLY A 292 19.73 8.65 -7.58
N ARG A 293 18.66 9.43 -7.75
CA ARG A 293 18.16 10.41 -6.79
C ARG A 293 16.78 10.01 -6.30
N GLN A 294 16.53 10.18 -5.00
CA GLN A 294 15.20 10.07 -4.40
C GLN A 294 14.95 11.25 -3.45
N VAL A 295 13.68 11.43 -3.07
CA VAL A 295 13.26 12.40 -2.04
C VAL A 295 12.80 11.61 -0.83
N THR A 296 13.27 11.97 0.37
CA THR A 296 12.84 11.30 1.59
C THR A 296 11.34 11.51 1.84
N ASN A 297 10.65 10.44 2.21
CA ASN A 297 9.24 10.46 2.61
C ASN A 297 9.06 10.98 4.05
N SER A 298 7.84 10.92 4.58
CA SER A 298 7.50 11.32 5.96
C SER A 298 8.26 10.57 7.06
N ASP A 299 8.76 9.37 6.75
CA ASP A 299 9.60 8.56 7.64
C ASP A 299 11.09 8.83 7.44
N GLY A 300 11.45 9.82 6.61
CA GLY A 300 12.84 10.17 6.30
C GLY A 300 13.51 9.16 5.37
N GLN A 301 12.75 8.28 4.72
CA GLN A 301 13.31 7.15 3.97
C GLN A 301 13.35 7.40 2.47
N VAL A 302 14.40 6.88 1.83
CA VAL A 302 14.50 6.64 0.39
C VAL A 302 14.78 5.17 0.12
N SER A 303 14.31 4.68 -1.03
CA SER A 303 14.56 3.30 -1.45
C SER A 303 15.02 3.21 -2.91
N PHE A 304 15.93 2.28 -3.17
CA PHE A 304 16.45 1.95 -4.50
C PHE A 304 16.49 0.45 -4.73
N VAL A 305 16.28 0.04 -5.98
CA VAL A 305 16.52 -1.32 -6.48
C VAL A 305 17.80 -1.29 -7.30
N SER A 306 18.77 -2.12 -6.93
CA SER A 306 20.12 -2.15 -7.49
C SER A 306 20.67 -3.59 -7.60
N ILE A 307 21.96 -3.70 -7.85
CA ILE A 307 22.77 -4.90 -7.63
C ILE A 307 23.74 -4.65 -6.46
N PHE A 308 24.21 -5.72 -5.83
CA PHE A 308 25.21 -5.63 -4.78
C PHE A 308 26.49 -4.97 -5.32
N PRO A 309 27.04 -3.92 -4.69
CA PRO A 309 28.16 -3.17 -5.25
C PRO A 309 29.41 -4.03 -5.36
N GLY A 310 30.22 -3.79 -6.40
CA GLY A 310 31.56 -4.35 -6.48
C GLY A 310 32.55 -3.57 -5.61
N TRP A 311 33.81 -3.64 -6.02
CA TRP A 311 34.91 -2.89 -5.41
C TRP A 311 35.93 -2.53 -6.49
N TYR A 312 36.77 -1.52 -6.25
CA TYR A 312 37.90 -1.18 -7.11
C TYR A 312 39.16 -1.01 -6.28
N GLN A 313 40.31 -0.98 -6.94
CA GLN A 313 41.60 -1.03 -6.27
C GLN A 313 41.73 0.08 -5.21
N SER A 314 42.29 -0.30 -4.06
CA SER A 314 42.49 0.54 -2.87
C SER A 314 41.23 0.87 -2.08
N ARG A 315 40.07 0.29 -2.41
CA ARG A 315 38.80 0.56 -1.73
C ARG A 315 38.04 -0.70 -1.32
N ALA A 316 37.32 -0.61 -0.21
CA ALA A 316 36.32 -1.58 0.21
C ALA A 316 35.07 -1.53 -0.68
N THR A 317 34.18 -2.50 -0.56
CA THR A 317 32.83 -2.40 -1.17
C THR A 317 32.07 -1.27 -0.50
N HIS A 318 31.51 -0.34 -1.29
CA HIS A 318 30.82 0.84 -0.76
C HIS A 318 29.75 1.41 -1.70
N ILE A 319 28.89 2.26 -1.13
CA ILE A 319 27.95 3.13 -1.84
C ILE A 319 28.26 4.57 -1.42
N HIS A 320 28.35 5.48 -2.37
CA HIS A 320 28.43 6.90 -2.05
C HIS A 320 27.04 7.49 -1.84
N VAL A 321 26.95 8.46 -0.92
CA VAL A 321 25.70 9.16 -0.62
C VAL A 321 25.94 10.66 -0.55
N HIS A 322 25.09 11.44 -1.21
CA HIS A 322 25.06 12.90 -1.09
C HIS A 322 23.66 13.37 -0.75
N ILE A 323 23.52 14.04 0.39
CA ILE A 323 22.24 14.51 0.92
C ILE A 323 22.17 16.03 0.79
N TYR A 324 21.04 16.51 0.30
CA TYR A 324 20.73 17.92 0.17
C TYR A 324 19.41 18.24 0.89
N ASN A 325 19.26 19.47 1.36
CA ASN A 325 17.98 19.96 1.81
C ASN A 325 17.02 20.20 0.62
N ALA A 326 15.76 20.53 0.91
CA ALA A 326 14.73 20.78 -0.10
C ALA A 326 15.05 21.98 -1.03
N SER A 327 15.94 22.90 -0.65
CA SER A 327 16.40 23.99 -1.52
C SER A 327 17.62 23.61 -2.38
N GLY A 328 18.11 22.37 -2.29
CA GLY A 328 19.26 21.88 -3.05
C GLY A 328 20.62 22.26 -2.45
N SER A 329 20.66 22.71 -1.19
CA SER A 329 21.93 22.95 -0.47
C SER A 329 22.47 21.64 0.09
N SER A 330 23.76 21.39 -0.12
CA SER A 330 24.45 20.21 0.40
C SER A 330 24.40 20.18 1.93
N LEU A 331 23.98 19.05 2.49
CA LEU A 331 23.95 18.79 3.93
C LEU A 331 25.09 17.85 4.35
N LEU A 332 25.33 16.78 3.60
CA LEU A 332 26.36 15.79 3.91
C LEU A 332 26.74 15.00 2.66
N VAL A 333 28.04 14.76 2.50
CA VAL A 333 28.60 13.71 1.63
C VAL A 333 29.20 12.67 2.54
N THR A 334 28.88 11.39 2.33
CA THR A 334 29.35 10.25 3.13
C THR A 334 29.39 8.99 2.25
N GLN A 335 29.86 7.87 2.79
CA GLN A 335 29.83 6.58 2.12
C GLN A 335 29.31 5.50 3.07
N ILE A 336 28.63 4.51 2.50
CA ILE A 336 28.11 3.36 3.25
C ILE A 336 29.01 2.17 2.96
N GLY A 337 29.65 1.65 3.99
CA GLY A 337 30.43 0.41 3.98
C GLY A 337 29.57 -0.82 4.33
N PHE A 338 30.17 -2.00 4.22
CA PHE A 338 29.48 -3.29 4.38
C PHE A 338 30.13 -4.15 5.47
N PRO A 339 29.36 -4.98 6.19
CA PRO A 339 29.94 -5.90 7.18
C PRO A 339 30.95 -6.84 6.52
N GLU A 340 32.11 -7.03 7.17
CA GLU A 340 33.19 -7.89 6.68
C GLU A 340 33.46 -9.01 7.69
N SER A 341 32.89 -10.17 7.41
CA SER A 341 33.13 -11.42 8.15
C SER A 341 33.16 -12.58 7.16
N SER A 342 33.58 -13.77 7.60
CA SER A 342 33.62 -14.96 6.76
C SER A 342 32.27 -15.34 6.15
N ASN A 343 31.16 -14.92 6.77
CA ASN A 343 29.79 -15.16 6.30
C ASN A 343 29.08 -13.88 5.85
N SER A 344 29.84 -12.79 5.63
CA SER A 344 29.27 -11.52 5.15
C SER A 344 28.72 -11.63 3.74
N ALA A 345 27.80 -10.72 3.39
CA ALA A 345 27.29 -10.60 2.03
C ALA A 345 28.42 -10.36 1.01
N VAL A 346 29.44 -9.56 1.34
CA VAL A 346 30.60 -9.31 0.45
C VAL A 346 31.29 -10.64 0.08
N VAL A 347 31.57 -11.50 1.07
CA VAL A 347 32.24 -12.78 0.85
C VAL A 347 31.34 -13.76 0.08
N LEU A 348 30.04 -13.80 0.39
CA LEU A 348 29.09 -14.71 -0.26
C LEU A 348 28.78 -14.28 -1.70
N VAL A 349 28.69 -12.98 -1.98
CA VAL A 349 28.55 -12.41 -3.33
C VAL A 349 29.78 -12.74 -4.14
N ASN A 350 30.99 -12.56 -3.59
CA ASN A 350 32.22 -12.95 -4.25
C ASN A 350 32.26 -14.44 -4.63
N ALA A 351 31.72 -15.33 -3.78
CA ALA A 351 31.67 -16.76 -4.05
C ALA A 351 30.65 -17.16 -5.14
N SER A 352 29.76 -16.25 -5.54
CA SER A 352 28.74 -16.50 -6.58
C SER A 352 29.36 -16.50 -7.98
N THR A 353 29.30 -17.63 -8.68
CA THR A 353 29.90 -17.79 -10.01
C THR A 353 29.08 -17.16 -11.14
N ALA A 354 27.77 -17.00 -10.97
CA ALA A 354 26.89 -16.45 -11.99
C ALA A 354 26.80 -14.91 -11.93
N ASN A 355 26.73 -14.36 -10.72
CA ASN A 355 26.38 -12.96 -10.47
C ASN A 355 27.34 -12.22 -9.51
N GLY A 356 28.44 -12.87 -9.12
CA GLY A 356 29.44 -12.32 -8.20
C GLY A 356 30.59 -11.59 -8.88
N TYR A 357 31.61 -11.27 -8.09
CA TYR A 357 32.78 -10.51 -8.55
C TYR A 357 33.61 -11.34 -9.52
N THR A 358 33.77 -10.89 -10.77
CA THR A 358 34.53 -11.67 -11.76
C THR A 358 36.02 -11.71 -11.47
N LYS A 359 36.55 -10.66 -10.83
CA LYS A 359 37.97 -10.53 -10.46
C LYS A 359 38.30 -11.12 -9.09
N GLY A 360 37.32 -11.68 -8.39
CA GLY A 360 37.51 -12.19 -7.03
C GLY A 360 37.80 -11.08 -6.00
N MET A 361 38.51 -11.44 -4.93
CA MET A 361 38.93 -10.55 -3.84
C MET A 361 40.44 -10.26 -3.83
N SER A 362 41.17 -10.67 -4.86
CA SER A 362 42.62 -10.41 -4.93
C SER A 362 42.86 -8.91 -5.09
N GLY A 363 43.47 -8.26 -4.08
CA GLY A 363 43.65 -6.80 -4.05
C GLY A 363 42.49 -6.01 -3.46
N TYR A 364 41.49 -6.69 -2.87
CA TYR A 364 40.43 -6.05 -2.11
C TYR A 364 40.99 -5.38 -0.85
N THR A 365 40.60 -4.14 -0.60
CA THR A 365 40.93 -3.41 0.62
C THR A 365 39.77 -3.54 1.59
N TYR A 366 40.03 -4.08 2.79
CA TYR A 366 39.01 -4.20 3.83
C TYR A 366 38.74 -2.86 4.51
N ASN A 367 37.57 -2.68 5.12
CA ASN A 367 37.15 -1.44 5.79
C ASN A 367 38.22 -0.93 6.76
N ALA A 368 38.82 -1.82 7.56
CA ALA A 368 39.88 -1.51 8.52
C ALA A 368 41.22 -1.07 7.88
N SER A 369 41.31 -1.06 6.55
CA SER A 369 42.48 -0.64 5.77
C SER A 369 42.12 0.36 4.65
N ASP A 370 40.85 0.70 4.48
CA ASP A 370 40.38 1.72 3.55
C ASP A 370 40.45 3.08 4.25
N SER A 371 41.24 4.00 3.72
CA SER A 371 41.46 5.32 4.32
C SER A 371 40.20 6.19 4.42
N VAL A 372 39.10 5.79 3.78
CA VAL A 372 37.80 6.45 3.88
C VAL A 372 36.97 5.91 5.04
N PHE A 373 37.23 4.68 5.52
CA PHE A 373 36.41 4.07 6.58
C PHE A 373 37.19 3.89 7.88
N THR A 374 38.52 3.89 7.85
CA THR A 374 39.37 3.47 9.00
C THR A 374 39.12 4.24 10.30
N ASP A 375 38.58 5.46 10.23
CA ASP A 375 38.28 6.35 11.36
C ASP A 375 36.79 6.42 11.71
N SER A 376 35.89 5.80 10.94
CA SER A 376 34.43 5.99 11.01
C SER A 376 33.60 4.69 10.94
N ILE A 377 34.25 3.51 10.92
CA ILE A 377 33.59 2.19 10.72
C ILE A 377 32.29 2.03 11.53
N ASP A 378 32.30 2.37 12.82
CA ASP A 378 31.14 2.13 13.69
C ASP A 378 29.86 2.86 13.26
N ASN A 379 29.98 3.95 12.47
CA ASN A 379 28.86 4.79 12.04
C ASN A 379 28.48 4.60 10.57
N GLU A 380 29.31 3.93 9.76
CA GLU A 380 29.16 3.89 8.30
C GLU A 380 28.94 2.47 7.75
N ILE A 381 28.99 1.44 8.59
CA ILE A 381 28.68 0.07 8.19
C ILE A 381 27.18 -0.18 8.19
N ALA A 382 26.66 -0.65 7.05
CA ALA A 382 25.25 -0.94 6.89
C ALA A 382 24.78 -2.22 7.59
N THR A 383 23.48 -2.31 7.84
CA THR A 383 22.83 -3.59 8.14
C THR A 383 22.43 -4.26 6.83
N VAL A 384 22.84 -5.51 6.64
CA VAL A 384 22.56 -6.27 5.41
C VAL A 384 21.93 -7.61 5.76
N THR A 385 20.83 -7.94 5.09
CA THR A 385 20.09 -9.20 5.27
C THR A 385 19.77 -9.83 3.91
N GLY A 386 19.46 -11.13 3.88
CA GLY A 386 19.12 -11.85 2.65
C GLY A 386 20.16 -12.87 2.23
N THR A 387 20.09 -13.31 0.97
CA THR A 387 20.92 -14.38 0.40
C THR A 387 21.32 -14.06 -1.03
N VAL A 388 22.31 -14.78 -1.57
CA VAL A 388 22.69 -14.65 -2.99
C VAL A 388 21.54 -15.05 -3.93
N ALA A 389 20.70 -16.02 -3.53
CA ALA A 389 19.61 -16.53 -4.38
C ALA A 389 18.41 -15.58 -4.43
N ASP A 390 18.01 -15.03 -3.28
CA ASP A 390 16.84 -14.16 -3.16
C ASP A 390 17.18 -12.68 -3.34
N GLY A 391 18.47 -12.34 -3.25
CA GLY A 391 18.97 -10.98 -3.17
C GLY A 391 19.21 -10.53 -1.73
N TYR A 392 19.93 -9.42 -1.59
CA TYR A 392 20.21 -8.78 -0.32
C TYR A 392 19.38 -7.50 -0.15
N ALA A 393 19.12 -7.12 1.09
CA ALA A 393 18.50 -5.86 1.46
C ALA A 393 19.42 -5.13 2.45
N LEU A 394 19.67 -3.85 2.18
CA LEU A 394 20.42 -2.93 3.02
C LEU A 394 19.49 -1.96 3.72
N THR A 395 19.72 -1.77 5.02
CA THR A 395 19.19 -0.65 5.79
C THR A 395 20.33 0.11 6.45
N HIS A 396 20.26 1.44 6.40
CA HIS A 396 21.24 2.31 7.05
C HIS A 396 20.61 3.65 7.43
N THR A 397 21.02 4.22 8.56
CA THR A 397 20.55 5.52 9.03
C THR A 397 21.68 6.53 8.94
N ILE A 398 21.43 7.64 8.25
CA ILE A 398 22.37 8.76 8.14
C ILE A 398 21.80 9.97 8.87
N VAL A 399 22.60 10.57 9.74
CA VAL A 399 22.21 11.73 10.53
C VAL A 399 22.88 12.97 9.96
N VAL A 400 22.09 13.96 9.57
CA VAL A 400 22.56 15.26 9.07
C VAL A 400 22.22 16.39 10.04
N SER A 401 22.89 17.54 9.87
CA SER A 401 22.50 18.79 10.54
C SER A 401 21.74 19.65 9.53
N ALA A 402 20.41 19.59 9.55
CA ALA A 402 19.54 20.29 8.60
C ALA A 402 18.74 21.42 9.26
#